data_AF-A0A959LMS4-F1
#
_entry.id   AF-A0A959LMS4-F1
#
_cell.length_a   1.000
_cell.length_b   1.000
_cell.length_c   1.000
_cell.angle_alpha   90.00
_cell.angle_beta   90.00
_cell.angle_gamma   90.00
#
_symmetry.space_group_name_H-M   'P 1'
#
loop_
_entity.id
_entity.type
_entity.pdbx_description
1 polymer ?
#
loop_
_entity_poly.entity_id
_entity_poly.type
_entity_poly.pdbx_seq_one_letter_code
_entity_poly.pdbx_strand_id
1 'polypeptide(L)'
;MRRFLTLNSLFVLLLITSCSSPYKYLIEQKTSQSAIRFEPVFEKAIYRAIVDGGVLFKKYHISGLLIIKQLENGTKRAVLQNEMGPVMFDFEWQSDGKFTVLQVMSQMNKEAVIKT
;
A
#
# COMPACT_ATOMS: atom_id res chain seq x y z
N MET A 1 -2.30 -60.29 -37.26
CA MET A 1 -2.99 -59.27 -36.43
C MET A 1 -2.19 -58.82 -35.20
N ARG A 2 -1.50 -59.69 -34.43
CA ARG A 2 -0.67 -59.30 -33.26
C ARG A 2 0.47 -58.30 -33.56
N ARG A 3 1.12 -58.35 -34.72
CA ARG A 3 2.21 -57.42 -35.13
C ARG A 3 1.74 -55.99 -35.43
N PHE A 4 0.47 -55.80 -35.79
CA PHE A 4 -0.10 -54.47 -36.03
C PHE A 4 -0.42 -53.73 -34.71
N LEU A 5 -0.84 -54.48 -33.68
CA LEU A 5 -1.09 -53.95 -32.33
C LEU A 5 0.20 -53.47 -31.65
N THR A 6 1.32 -54.16 -31.86
CA THR A 6 2.63 -53.77 -31.29
C THR A 6 3.21 -52.51 -31.94
N LEU A 7 3.00 -52.32 -33.25
CA LEU A 7 3.44 -51.11 -33.97
C LEU A 7 2.65 -49.86 -33.54
N ASN A 8 1.34 -50.00 -33.35
CA ASN A 8 0.48 -48.92 -32.88
C ASN A 8 0.81 -48.51 -31.43
N SER A 9 1.14 -49.49 -30.58
CA SER A 9 1.58 -49.22 -29.20
C SER A 9 2.92 -48.49 -29.14
N LEU A 10 3.84 -48.76 -30.08
CA LEU A 10 5.14 -48.09 -30.15
C LEU A 10 5.00 -46.63 -30.59
N PHE A 11 4.07 -46.35 -31.51
CA PHE A 11 3.80 -45.00 -32.01
C PHE A 11 3.18 -44.09 -30.93
N VAL A 12 2.28 -44.64 -30.10
CA VAL A 12 1.71 -43.93 -28.95
C VAL A 12 2.78 -43.62 -27.90
N LEU A 13 3.74 -44.51 -27.69
CA LEU A 13 4.86 -44.29 -26.76
C LEU A 13 5.78 -43.14 -27.20
N LEU A 14 5.92 -42.93 -28.51
CA LEU A 14 6.73 -41.85 -29.10
C LEU A 14 6.07 -40.47 -28.99
N LEU A 15 4.73 -40.42 -28.94
CA LEU A 15 3.99 -39.17 -28.82
C LEU A 15 4.04 -38.58 -27.39
N ILE A 16 4.12 -39.43 -26.37
CA ILE A 16 4.13 -39.01 -24.96
C ILE A 16 5.50 -38.50 -24.46
N THR A 17 6.59 -38.72 -25.20
CA THR A 17 7.93 -38.26 -24.80
C THR A 17 8.29 -36.85 -25.31
N SER A 18 7.41 -36.19 -26.06
CA SER A 18 7.68 -34.87 -26.66
C SER A 18 7.40 -33.66 -25.74
N CYS A 19 6.73 -33.88 -24.60
CA CYS A 19 6.47 -32.83 -23.61
C CYS A 19 7.69 -32.59 -22.71
N SER A 20 8.64 -31.76 -23.16
CA SER A 20 9.67 -31.18 -22.29
C SER A 20 9.41 -29.68 -22.10
N SER A 21 9.43 -29.21 -20.86
CA SER A 21 9.27 -27.79 -20.56
C SER A 21 10.49 -27.02 -21.10
N PRO A 22 10.30 -26.01 -21.97
CA PRO A 22 11.41 -25.23 -22.53
C PRO A 22 12.13 -24.38 -21.47
N TYR A 23 11.59 -24.32 -20.25
CA TYR A 23 12.08 -23.52 -19.14
C TYR A 23 12.95 -24.32 -18.15
N LYS A 24 13.17 -25.63 -18.38
CA LYS A 24 13.87 -26.53 -17.43
C LYS A 24 15.34 -26.15 -17.16
N TYR A 25 15.94 -25.38 -18.06
CA TYR A 25 17.35 -24.96 -17.96
C TYR A 25 17.52 -23.46 -17.70
N LEU A 26 16.44 -22.75 -17.36
CA LEU A 26 16.57 -21.36 -16.98
C LEU A 26 17.22 -21.26 -15.59
N ILE A 27 18.25 -20.44 -15.54
CA ILE A 27 18.94 -20.09 -14.32
C ILE A 27 18.28 -18.83 -13.78
N GLU A 28 17.90 -18.84 -12.51
CA GLU A 28 17.34 -17.67 -11.83
C GLU A 28 18.39 -16.54 -11.83
N GLN A 29 18.10 -15.46 -12.55
CA GLN A 29 18.95 -14.27 -12.54
C GLN A 29 18.61 -13.42 -11.31
N LYS A 30 19.42 -13.55 -10.26
CA LYS A 30 19.36 -12.66 -9.09
C LYS A 30 19.78 -11.25 -9.52
N THR A 31 18.80 -10.39 -9.79
CA THR A 31 19.06 -8.98 -10.06
C THR A 31 19.49 -8.29 -8.75
N SER A 32 20.59 -7.53 -8.79
CA SER A 32 21.09 -6.77 -7.64
C SER A 32 20.30 -5.48 -7.38
N GLN A 33 19.49 -5.05 -8.34
CA GLN A 33 18.66 -3.86 -8.26
C GLN A 33 17.24 -4.25 -7.87
N SER A 34 16.99 -4.21 -6.56
CA SER A 34 15.64 -4.30 -6.02
C SER A 34 14.76 -3.20 -6.61
N ALA A 35 13.49 -3.51 -6.89
CA ALA A 35 12.46 -2.55 -7.29
C ALA A 35 12.32 -1.37 -6.30
N ILE A 36 12.82 -1.53 -5.07
CA ILE A 36 12.93 -0.49 -4.03
C ILE A 36 13.68 0.76 -4.53
N ARG A 37 14.62 0.64 -5.48
CA ARG A 37 15.35 1.81 -6.02
C ARG A 37 14.43 2.82 -6.71
N PHE A 38 13.27 2.37 -7.19
CA PHE A 38 12.30 3.20 -7.89
C PHE A 38 11.13 3.61 -6.99
N GLU A 39 11.25 3.46 -5.68
CA GLU A 39 10.21 3.88 -4.75
C GLU A 39 10.04 5.40 -4.83
N PRO A 40 8.83 5.89 -5.17
CA PRO A 40 8.59 7.32 -5.28
C PRO A 40 8.67 7.98 -3.90
N VAL A 41 9.58 8.94 -3.75
CA VAL A 41 9.65 9.80 -2.57
C VAL A 41 8.68 10.96 -2.78
N PHE A 42 7.55 10.94 -2.08
CA PHE A 42 6.58 12.02 -2.12
C PHE A 42 6.86 13.04 -1.02
N GLU A 43 7.21 14.28 -1.40
CA GLU A 43 7.28 15.40 -0.46
C GLU A 43 5.90 15.80 0.07
N LYS A 44 4.87 15.58 -0.75
CA LYS A 44 3.48 15.85 -0.42
C LYS A 44 2.59 14.76 -1.02
N ALA A 45 1.71 14.22 -0.19
CA ALA A 45 0.65 13.31 -0.60
C ALA A 45 -0.70 13.85 -0.12
N ILE A 46 -1.72 13.70 -0.96
CA ILE A 46 -3.09 14.09 -0.65
C ILE A 46 -3.96 12.84 -0.80
N TYR A 47 -4.68 12.50 0.26
CA TYR A 47 -5.59 11.38 0.30
C TYR A 47 -7.00 11.87 0.58
N ARG A 48 -7.98 11.22 -0.05
CA ARG A 48 -9.36 11.31 0.44
C ARG A 48 -9.45 10.47 1.72
N ALA A 49 -9.81 11.12 2.82
CA ALA A 49 -10.00 10.47 4.11
C ALA A 49 -11.50 10.30 4.37
N ILE A 50 -11.90 9.08 4.72
CA ILE A 50 -13.25 8.76 5.18
C ILE A 50 -13.10 7.90 6.41
N VAL A 51 -13.65 8.37 7.53
CA VAL A 51 -13.63 7.69 8.81
C VAL A 51 -15.07 7.57 9.29
N ASP A 52 -15.56 6.34 9.20
CA ASP A 52 -16.84 5.94 9.77
C ASP A 52 -16.60 5.26 11.11
N GLY A 53 -17.42 5.59 12.10
CA GLY A 53 -17.35 4.92 13.38
C GLY A 53 -18.57 5.14 14.25
N GLY A 54 -18.54 4.54 15.42
CA GLY A 54 -19.58 4.74 16.41
C GLY A 54 -19.19 4.22 17.78
N VAL A 55 -19.76 4.84 18.81
CA VAL A 55 -19.59 4.44 20.21
C VAL A 55 -20.98 4.32 20.84
N LEU A 56 -21.31 3.12 21.33
CA LEU A 56 -22.59 2.75 21.93
C LEU A 56 -23.80 3.02 21.01
N PHE A 57 -24.32 4.26 21.03
CA PHE A 57 -25.49 4.71 20.27
C PHE A 57 -25.19 5.91 19.37
N LYS A 58 -23.97 6.44 19.39
CA LYS A 58 -23.57 7.60 18.59
C LYS A 58 -22.75 7.14 17.39
N LYS A 59 -23.23 7.41 16.19
CA LYS A 59 -22.48 7.22 14.94
C LYS A 59 -21.79 8.53 14.54
N TYR A 60 -20.64 8.44 13.91
CA TYR A 60 -19.96 9.57 13.32
C TYR A 60 -19.41 9.20 11.94
N HIS A 61 -19.46 10.18 11.04
CA HIS A 61 -18.90 10.13 9.70
C HIS A 61 -18.02 11.36 9.55
N ILE A 62 -16.74 11.14 9.29
CA ILE A 62 -15.76 12.20 9.08
C ILE A 62 -15.19 12.00 7.68
N SER A 63 -15.38 12.97 6.81
CA SER A 63 -14.82 12.97 5.46
C SER A 63 -14.01 14.22 5.21
N GLY A 64 -12.97 14.09 4.38
CA GLY A 64 -12.13 15.23 4.03
C GLY A 64 -10.91 14.85 3.21
N LEU A 65 -9.98 15.80 3.12
CA LEU A 65 -8.68 15.62 2.49
C LEU A 65 -7.61 15.57 3.58
N LEU A 66 -6.88 14.44 3.62
CA LEU A 66 -5.70 14.26 4.44
C LEU A 66 -4.47 14.61 3.61
N ILE A 67 -3.74 15.62 4.06
CA ILE A 67 -2.53 16.10 3.42
C ILE A 67 -1.35 15.71 4.32
N ILE A 68 -0.48 14.86 3.82
CA ILE A 68 0.79 14.51 4.46
C ILE A 68 1.89 15.25 3.68
N LYS A 69 2.68 16.07 4.37
CA LYS A 69 3.74 16.86 3.72
C LYS A 69 5.00 16.94 4.57
N GLN A 70 6.15 16.95 3.92
CA GLN A 70 7.42 17.32 4.52
C GLN A 70 7.73 18.78 4.17
N LEU A 71 8.16 19.56 5.15
CA LEU A 71 8.58 20.94 4.96
C LEU A 71 10.11 21.01 4.74
N GLU A 72 10.58 22.13 4.19
CA GLU A 72 12.00 22.37 3.90
C GLU A 72 12.89 22.28 5.14
N ASN A 73 12.35 22.62 6.33
CA ASN A 73 13.05 22.50 7.60
C ASN A 73 13.11 21.06 8.15
N GLY A 74 12.66 20.06 7.38
CA GLY A 74 12.66 18.65 7.75
C GLY A 74 11.48 18.19 8.61
N THR A 75 10.59 19.09 9.02
CA THR A 75 9.37 18.73 9.76
C THR A 75 8.37 18.01 8.86
N LYS A 76 7.59 17.09 9.43
CA LYS A 76 6.50 16.37 8.75
C LYS A 76 5.18 16.82 9.33
N ARG A 77 4.18 17.04 8.48
CA ARG A 77 2.83 17.45 8.90
C ARG A 77 1.75 16.55 8.34
N ALA A 78 0.74 16.30 9.15
CA ALA A 78 -0.51 15.68 8.75
C ALA A 78 -1.66 16.67 9.00
N VAL A 79 -2.32 17.07 7.93
CA VAL A 79 -3.41 18.05 7.98
C VAL A 79 -4.67 17.41 7.43
N LEU A 80 -5.71 17.31 8.24
CA LEU A 80 -7.03 16.88 7.79
C LEU A 80 -7.93 18.11 7.66
N GLN A 81 -8.42 18.35 6.44
CA GLN A 81 -9.35 19.43 6.12
C GLN A 81 -10.67 18.84 5.64
N ASN A 82 -11.80 19.43 6.03
CA ASN A 82 -13.07 19.03 5.44
C ASN A 82 -13.18 19.54 3.99
N GLU A 83 -14.16 19.05 3.23
CA GLU A 83 -14.35 19.44 1.83
C GLU A 83 -14.72 20.93 1.65
N MET A 84 -15.13 21.61 2.73
CA MET A 84 -15.59 23.00 2.74
C MET A 84 -14.50 24.00 3.16
N GLY A 85 -13.29 23.54 3.52
CA GLY A 85 -12.15 24.39 3.86
C GLY A 85 -11.74 24.45 5.34
N PRO A 86 -12.61 24.30 6.35
CA PRO A 86 -12.15 24.20 7.73
C PRO A 86 -11.18 23.04 8.01
N VAL A 87 -10.05 23.35 8.65
CA VAL A 87 -9.07 22.36 9.12
C VAL A 87 -9.62 21.67 10.37
N MET A 88 -9.72 20.34 10.29
CA MET A 88 -10.14 19.49 11.38
C MET A 88 -8.99 19.28 12.37
N PHE A 89 -7.82 18.86 11.88
CA PHE A 89 -6.59 18.81 12.67
C PHE A 89 -5.36 19.14 11.83
N ASP A 90 -4.32 19.59 12.51
CA ASP A 90 -3.00 19.86 11.96
C ASP A 90 -1.94 19.44 12.99
N PHE A 91 -1.22 18.38 12.64
CA PHE A 91 -0.20 17.76 13.47
C PHE A 91 1.17 17.93 12.83
N GLU A 92 2.17 18.20 13.66
CA GLU A 92 3.56 18.34 13.25
C GLU A 92 4.45 17.37 14.03
N TRP A 93 5.35 16.71 13.30
CA TRP A 93 6.48 15.97 13.84
C TRP A 93 7.76 16.69 13.43
N GLN A 94 8.54 17.09 14.42
CA GLN A 94 9.86 17.66 14.21
C GLN A 94 10.88 16.56 13.90
N SER A 95 12.03 16.96 13.35
CA SER A 95 13.11 16.03 12.99
C SER A 95 13.71 15.31 14.21
N ASP A 96 13.57 15.87 15.41
CA ASP A 96 13.95 15.26 16.70
C ASP A 96 12.88 14.30 17.25
N GLY A 97 11.77 14.10 16.53
CA GLY A 97 10.64 13.25 16.93
C GLY A 97 9.61 13.93 17.82
N LYS A 98 9.77 15.23 18.13
CA LYS A 98 8.79 15.96 18.94
C LYS A 98 7.47 16.13 18.18
N PHE A 99 6.39 15.67 18.81
CA PHE A 99 5.02 15.84 18.31
C PHE A 99 4.40 17.14 18.84
N THR A 100 3.77 17.91 17.95
CA THR A 100 3.07 19.16 18.28
C THR A 100 1.71 19.20 17.60
N VAL A 101 0.67 19.56 18.36
CA VAL A 101 -0.65 19.86 17.83
C VAL A 101 -0.70 21.35 17.50
N LEU A 102 -0.68 21.69 16.21
CA LEU A 102 -0.75 23.08 15.76
C LEU A 102 -2.19 23.60 15.75
N GLN A 103 -3.12 22.74 15.34
CA GLN A 103 -4.55 23.05 15.35
C GLN A 103 -5.36 21.77 15.51
N VAL A 104 -6.45 21.84 16.27
CA VAL A 104 -7.44 20.77 16.35
C VAL A 104 -8.80 21.38 16.66
N MET A 105 -9.84 21.00 15.90
CA MET A 105 -11.20 21.42 16.20
C MET A 105 -11.66 20.84 17.54
N SER A 106 -12.52 21.57 18.26
CA SER A 106 -12.96 21.18 19.60
C SER A 106 -13.59 19.79 19.67
N GLN A 107 -14.28 19.34 18.62
CA GLN A 107 -14.88 18.00 18.59
C GLN A 107 -13.85 16.87 18.56
N MET A 108 -12.67 17.11 17.98
CA MET A 108 -11.58 16.12 17.86
C MET A 108 -10.46 16.32 18.87
N ASN A 109 -10.53 17.38 19.69
CA ASN A 109 -9.59 17.60 20.79
C ASN A 109 -9.89 16.59 21.92
N LYS A 110 -9.47 15.35 21.69
CA LYS A 110 -9.67 14.20 22.57
C LYS A 110 -8.33 13.53 22.76
N GLU A 111 -8.08 13.07 23.98
CA GLU A 111 -6.85 12.33 24.32
C GLU A 111 -6.60 11.15 23.38
N ALA A 112 -7.65 10.40 23.02
CA ALA A 112 -7.56 9.28 22.08
C ALA A 112 -7.12 9.66 20.65
N VAL A 113 -7.18 10.95 20.29
CA VAL A 113 -6.75 11.47 18.99
C VAL A 113 -5.37 12.11 19.07
N ILE A 114 -4.98 12.62 20.25
CA ILE A 114 -3.78 13.45 20.45
C ILE A 114 -2.63 12.67 21.09
N LYS A 115 -2.93 11.76 22.01
CA LYS A 115 -1.93 10.91 22.65
C LYS A 115 -1.90 9.55 21.97
N THR A 116 -0.77 9.27 21.31
CA THR A 116 -0.43 7.96 20.76
C THR A 116 0.79 7.43 21.50
#